data_AF-A0A961WEZ5-F1
#
_entry.id   AF-A0A961WEZ5-F1
#
_cell.length_a   1.000
_cell.length_b   1.000
_cell.length_c   1.000
_cell.angle_alpha   90.00
_cell.angle_beta   90.00
_cell.angle_gamma   90.00
#
_symmetry.space_group_name_H-M   'P 1'
#
loop_
_entity.id
_entity.type
_entity.pdbx_description
1 polymer ?
#
loop_
_entity_poly.entity_id
_entity_poly.type
_entity_poly.pdbx_seq_one_letter_code
_entity_poly.pdbx_strand_id
1 'polypeptide(L)'
;MIEVGARVPDAEVFILDSGAPKAVRMTELCAGKRVALFGVPGAFTRTCSGQHLPGMVASADALGAKGVDLVACLAVNDVFVLAAWSREHDAGGKVTMIS
;
A
#
# COMPACT_ATOMS: atom_id res chain seq x y z
N MET A 1 -1.07 -9.74 17.92
CA MET A 1 -0.12 -9.80 16.78
C MET A 1 -0.68 -10.79 15.77
N ILE A 2 -0.55 -10.55 14.47
CA ILE A 2 -1.02 -11.50 13.44
C ILE A 2 0.04 -12.61 13.23
N GLU A 3 -0.40 -13.79 12.80
CA GLU A 3 0.45 -14.96 12.60
C GLU A 3 0.30 -15.55 11.19
N VAL A 4 1.29 -16.33 10.74
CA VAL A 4 1.23 -17.03 9.45
C VAL A 4 0.06 -18.02 9.45
N GLY A 5 -0.74 -17.98 8.38
CA GLY A 5 -1.95 -18.79 8.25
C GLY A 5 -3.20 -18.14 8.85
N ALA A 6 -3.05 -17.07 9.65
CA ALA A 6 -4.19 -16.29 10.10
C ALA A 6 -4.80 -15.48 8.95
N ARG A 7 -6.11 -15.27 9.03
CA ARG A 7 -6.81 -14.38 8.09
C ARG A 7 -6.43 -12.94 8.38
N VAL A 8 -6.24 -12.15 7.31
CA VAL A 8 -6.05 -10.70 7.44
C VAL A 8 -7.26 -10.09 8.17
N PRO A 9 -7.06 -9.30 9.24
CA PRO A 9 -8.13 -8.61 9.95
C PRO A 9 -8.90 -7.71 9.01
N ASP A 10 -10.21 -7.70 9.17
CA ASP A 10 -11.04 -6.78 8.41
C ASP A 10 -11.13 -5.44 9.12
N ALA A 11 -10.88 -4.37 8.37
CA ALA A 11 -10.90 -2.99 8.84
C ALA A 11 -11.36 -2.09 7.69
N GLU A 12 -12.00 -0.97 8.02
CA GLU A 12 -12.24 0.09 7.06
C GLU A 12 -10.95 0.87 6.89
N VAL A 13 -10.51 1.02 5.65
CA VAL A 13 -9.31 1.76 5.26
C VAL A 13 -9.63 2.68 4.10
N PHE A 14 -8.78 3.68 3.87
CA PHE A 14 -8.98 4.66 2.81
C PHE A 14 -7.94 4.52 1.71
N ILE A 15 -8.41 4.51 0.46
CA ILE A 15 -7.58 4.66 -0.73
C ILE A 15 -8.00 5.91 -1.49
N LEU A 16 -7.09 6.47 -2.29
CA LEU A 16 -7.45 7.56 -3.20
C LEU A 16 -7.88 6.97 -4.54
N ASP A 17 -9.14 7.16 -4.90
CA ASP A 17 -9.73 6.73 -6.17
C ASP A 17 -10.12 7.98 -6.97
N SER A 18 -9.50 8.18 -8.13
CA SER A 18 -9.78 9.32 -9.02
C SER A 18 -9.71 10.70 -8.33
N GLY A 19 -8.86 10.84 -7.30
CA GLY A 19 -8.70 12.07 -6.53
C GLY A 19 -9.63 12.21 -5.32
N ALA A 20 -10.55 11.27 -5.09
CA ALA A 20 -11.45 11.26 -3.95
C ALA A 20 -11.08 10.14 -2.96
N PRO A 21 -11.15 10.38 -1.64
CA PRO A 21 -11.07 9.34 -0.65
C PRO A 21 -12.20 8.32 -0.84
N LYS A 22 -11.83 7.04 -0.80
CA LYS A 22 -12.78 5.93 -0.87
C LYS A 22 -12.54 5.01 0.32
N ALA A 23 -13.56 4.87 1.16
CA ALA A 23 -13.60 3.86 2.21
C ALA A 23 -13.79 2.48 1.56
N VAL A 24 -12.93 1.53 1.92
CA VAL A 24 -12.98 0.13 1.45
C VAL A 24 -12.66 -0.80 2.60
N ARG A 25 -13.18 -2.03 2.56
CA ARG A 25 -12.79 -3.06 3.54
C ARG A 25 -11.45 -3.67 3.16
N MET A 26 -10.56 -3.89 4.13
CA MET A 26 -9.28 -4.57 3.89
C MET A 26 -9.49 -5.94 3.24
N THR A 27 -10.54 -6.67 3.63
CA THR A 27 -10.83 -7.96 3.01
C THR A 27 -11.32 -7.85 1.56
N GLU A 28 -11.97 -6.75 1.19
CA GLU A 28 -12.36 -6.49 -0.21
C GLU A 28 -11.15 -6.16 -1.07
N LEU A 29 -10.21 -5.35 -0.55
CA LEU A 29 -8.96 -5.06 -1.24
C LEU A 29 -8.15 -6.33 -1.56
N CYS A 30 -8.13 -7.28 -0.63
CA CYS A 30 -7.38 -8.53 -0.73
C CYS A 30 -8.14 -9.68 -1.42
N ALA A 31 -9.45 -9.55 -1.63
CA ALA A 31 -10.27 -10.66 -2.12
C ALA A 31 -9.80 -11.14 -3.50
N GLY A 32 -9.53 -12.46 -3.60
CA GLY A 32 -9.14 -13.12 -4.84
C GLY A 32 -7.76 -12.70 -5.40
N LYS A 33 -6.96 -11.95 -4.63
CA LYS A 33 -5.66 -11.44 -5.03
C LYS A 33 -4.54 -11.99 -4.18
N ARG A 34 -3.37 -12.18 -4.78
CA ARG A 34 -2.11 -12.28 -4.05
C ARG A 34 -1.58 -10.88 -3.79
N VAL A 35 -1.62 -10.46 -2.53
CA VAL A 35 -1.24 -9.09 -2.11
C VAL A 35 0.12 -9.09 -1.41
N ALA A 36 1.03 -8.22 -1.84
CA ALA A 36 2.22 -7.83 -1.09
C ALA A 36 1.92 -6.55 -0.31
N LEU A 37 1.63 -6.69 1.00
CA LEU A 37 1.33 -5.59 1.90
C LEU A 37 2.56 -5.27 2.76
N PHE A 38 2.98 -4.01 2.79
CA PHE A 38 4.01 -3.54 3.72
C PHE A 38 3.49 -2.33 4.50
N GLY A 39 3.88 -2.24 5.77
CA GLY A 39 3.52 -1.15 6.66
C GLY A 39 4.71 -0.24 6.93
N VAL A 40 4.49 1.06 7.01
CA VAL A 40 5.50 2.04 7.42
C VAL A 40 4.99 2.90 8.59
N PRO A 41 5.87 3.40 9.47
CA PRO A 41 5.49 4.31 10.53
C PRO A 41 4.83 5.60 10.04
N GLY A 42 5.25 6.12 8.88
CA GLY A 42 4.62 7.30 8.29
C GLY A 42 5.32 7.81 7.02
N ALA A 43 4.54 8.50 6.20
CA ALA A 43 5.00 9.22 5.01
C ALA A 43 6.04 10.28 5.35
N PHE A 44 6.92 10.59 4.39
CA PHE A 44 7.98 11.62 4.51
C PHE A 44 9.03 11.38 5.63
N THR A 45 9.04 10.20 6.26
CA THR A 45 10.06 9.84 7.26
C THR A 45 11.30 9.24 6.59
N ARG A 46 12.49 9.50 7.16
CA ARG A 46 13.81 9.26 6.53
C ARG A 46 13.96 7.91 5.83
N THR A 47 13.75 6.80 6.55
CA THR A 47 13.96 5.45 6.01
C THR A 47 12.83 5.04 5.07
N CYS A 48 11.60 5.45 5.38
CA CYS A 48 10.42 5.12 4.59
C CYS A 48 10.51 5.75 3.19
N SER A 49 10.89 7.03 3.12
CA SER A 49 11.08 7.76 1.86
C SER A 49 12.40 7.43 1.16
N GLY A 50 13.47 7.16 1.92
CA GLY A 50 14.79 6.93 1.34
C GLY A 50 14.97 5.53 0.76
N GLN A 51 14.27 4.52 1.29
CA GLN A 51 14.55 3.11 0.97
C GLN A 51 13.30 2.26 0.83
N HIS A 52 12.38 2.29 1.80
CA HIS A 52 11.32 1.29 1.88
C HIS A 52 10.30 1.39 0.74
N LEU A 53 9.67 2.56 0.56
CA LEU A 53 8.74 2.78 -0.56
C LEU A 53 9.46 2.72 -1.92
N PRO A 54 10.61 3.40 -2.14
CA PRO A 54 11.32 3.29 -3.42
C PRO A 54 11.72 1.86 -3.81
N GLY A 55 12.14 1.05 -2.84
CA GLY A 55 12.47 -0.36 -3.08
C GLY A 55 11.28 -1.19 -3.55
N MET A 56 10.09 -0.94 -2.99
CA MET A 56 8.85 -1.59 -3.43
C MET A 56 8.40 -1.09 -4.82
N VAL A 57 8.55 0.21 -5.11
CA VAL A 57 8.28 0.78 -6.44
C VAL A 57 9.20 0.17 -7.51
N ALA A 58 10.49 0.02 -7.21
CA ALA A 58 11.46 -0.61 -8.12
C ALA A 58 11.19 -2.12 -8.31
N SER A 59 10.60 -2.79 -7.32
CA SER A 59 10.31 -4.22 -7.34
C SER A 59 8.93 -4.58 -7.88
N ALA A 60 8.05 -3.59 -8.11
CA ALA A 60 6.64 -3.81 -8.43
C ALA A 60 6.44 -4.74 -9.65
N ASP A 61 7.17 -4.51 -10.74
CA ASP A 61 7.06 -5.32 -11.96
C ASP A 61 7.56 -6.76 -11.74
N ALA A 62 8.65 -6.92 -10.99
CA ALA A 62 9.20 -8.24 -10.66
C ALA A 62 8.29 -9.03 -9.70
N LEU A 63 7.58 -8.34 -8.81
CA LEU A 63 6.54 -8.93 -7.96
C LEU A 63 5.34 -9.36 -8.81
N GLY A 64 4.91 -8.51 -9.75
CA GLY A 64 3.86 -8.83 -10.72
C GLY A 64 4.19 -10.08 -11.54
N ALA A 65 5.43 -10.19 -12.05
CA ALA A 65 5.90 -11.37 -12.78
C ALA A 65 5.89 -12.67 -11.94
N LYS A 66 5.87 -12.56 -10.60
CA LYS A 66 5.73 -13.69 -9.66
C LYS A 66 4.27 -13.96 -9.23
N GLY A 67 3.32 -13.30 -9.89
CA GLY A 67 1.88 -13.45 -9.65
C GLY A 67 1.37 -12.65 -8.45
N VAL A 68 2.03 -11.55 -8.07
CA VAL A 68 1.46 -10.59 -7.11
C VAL A 68 0.53 -9.65 -7.87
N ASP A 69 -0.76 -9.65 -7.52
CA ASP A 69 -1.77 -8.82 -8.19
C ASP A 69 -1.83 -7.40 -7.64
N LEU A 70 -1.34 -7.20 -6.41
CA LEU A 70 -1.40 -5.91 -5.71
C LEU A 70 -0.18 -5.73 -4.80
N VAL A 71 0.52 -4.62 -4.95
CA VAL A 71 1.48 -4.11 -3.96
C VAL A 71 0.83 -2.95 -3.22
N ALA A 72 0.80 -3.02 -1.89
CA ALA A 72 0.11 -2.05 -1.05
C ALA A 72 1.00 -1.54 0.09
N CYS A 73 0.96 -0.23 0.34
CA CYS A 73 1.64 0.45 1.45
C CYS A 73 0.61 0.95 2.46
N LEU A 74 0.64 0.43 3.69
CA LEU A 74 -0.17 0.92 4.80
C LEU A 74 0.64 1.93 5.64
N ALA A 75 0.07 3.10 5.92
CA ALA A 75 0.62 4.01 6.93
C ALA A 75 -0.49 4.78 7.63
N VAL A 76 -0.24 5.20 8.87
CA VAL A 76 -1.21 5.93 9.71
C VAL A 76 -1.16 7.43 9.41
N ASN A 77 -1.29 7.78 8.12
CA ASN A 77 -1.43 9.13 7.61
C ASN A 77 -2.74 9.23 6.85
N ASP A 78 -3.32 10.42 6.73
CA ASP A 78 -4.49 10.59 5.88
C ASP A 78 -4.16 10.33 4.40
N VAL A 79 -5.20 9.96 3.65
CA VAL A 79 -5.07 9.53 2.25
C VAL A 79 -4.52 10.61 1.32
N PHE A 80 -4.69 11.91 1.66
CA PHE A 80 -4.15 13.00 0.83
C PHE A 80 -2.65 13.18 1.05
N VAL A 81 -2.18 13.06 2.30
CA VAL A 81 -0.75 12.99 2.62
C VAL A 81 -0.09 11.80 1.91
N LEU A 82 -0.74 10.63 1.95
CA LEU A 82 -0.25 9.45 1.25
C LEU A 82 -0.21 9.62 -0.27
N ALA A 83 -1.18 10.32 -0.85
CA ALA A 83 -1.20 10.61 -2.28
C ALA A 83 -0.10 11.58 -2.69
N ALA A 84 0.16 12.61 -1.89
CA ALA A 84 1.30 13.52 -2.12
C ALA A 84 2.63 12.76 -2.06
N TRP A 85 2.79 11.89 -1.05
CA TRP A 85 3.99 11.08 -0.88
C TRP A 85 4.18 10.05 -2.02
N SER A 86 3.10 9.42 -2.46
CA SER A 86 3.10 8.52 -3.62
C SER A 86 3.60 9.21 -4.90
N ARG A 87 3.19 10.47 -5.11
CA ARG A 87 3.63 11.27 -6.27
C ARG A 87 5.12 11.63 -6.20
N GLU A 88 5.67 11.90 -5.02
CA GLU A 88 7.10 12.21 -4.86
C GLU A 88 8.00 11.01 -5.21
N HIS A 89 7.47 9.79 -5.06
CA HIS A 89 8.21 8.55 -5.25
C HIS A 89 7.78 7.74 -6.48
N ASP A 90 7.02 8.35 -7.41
CA ASP A 90 6.54 7.70 -8.63
C ASP A 90 5.84 6.35 -8.37
N ALA A 91 5.12 6.27 -7.24
CA ALA A 91 4.47 5.03 -6.80
C ALA A 91 3.12 4.79 -7.48
N GLY A 92 2.57 5.80 -8.17
CA GLY A 92 1.31 5.71 -8.90
C GLY A 92 1.28 4.55 -9.90
N GLY A 93 0.22 3.74 -9.87
CA GLY A 93 0.07 2.56 -10.72
C GLY A 93 0.93 1.35 -10.32
N LYS A 94 1.88 1.52 -9.39
CA LYS A 94 2.79 0.46 -8.92
C LYS A 94 2.48 0.02 -7.49
N VAL A 95 2.15 0.97 -6.62
CA VAL A 95 1.84 0.73 -5.21
C VAL A 95 0.55 1.47 -4.84
N THR A 96 -0.42 0.74 -4.29
CA THR A 96 -1.63 1.33 -3.72
C THR A 96 -1.35 1.82 -2.30
N MET A 97 -1.59 3.10 -2.04
CA MET A 97 -1.47 3.67 -0.71
C MET A 97 -2.76 3.43 0.08
N ILE A 98 -2.62 2.93 1.31
CA ILE A 98 -3.70 2.63 2.23
C ILE A 98 -3.51 3.47 3.49
N SER A 99 -4.52 4.28 3.79
CA SER A 99 -4.66 5.06 5.03
C SER A 99 -5.50 4.31 6.04
#